data_AF-A0A6G2KTL8-F1
#
_entry.id   AF-A0A6G2KTL8-F1
#
_cell.length_a   1.000
_cell.length_b   1.000
_cell.length_c   1.000
_cell.angle_alpha   90.00
_cell.angle_beta   90.00
_cell.angle_gamma   90.00
#
_symmetry.space_group_name_H-M   'P 1'
#
loop_
_entity.id
_entity.type
_entity.pdbx_description
1 polymer ?
#
loop_
_entity_poly.entity_id
_entity_poly.type
_entity_poly.pdbx_seq_one_letter_code
_entity_poly.pdbx_strand_id
1 'polypeptide(L)'
;MSDIRFIMAGVALVFAGFLVLGIFGGQYRDINVQNAEFDNCMNYSEDSPPEPTDCGVGASYSMAFFGLVLGLIGSGVFALIKGYRGRWDNEVPAEDMAGPGHRG
;
A
#
# COMPACT_ATOMS: atom_id res chain seq x y z
N MET A 1 -16.40 -13.96 -6.95
CA MET A 1 -15.01 -13.61 -7.34
C MET A 1 -14.11 -14.48 -6.50
N SER A 2 -13.26 -15.30 -7.12
CA SER A 2 -12.50 -16.37 -6.45
C SER A 2 -11.62 -15.86 -5.29
N ASP A 3 -11.49 -16.66 -4.23
CA ASP A 3 -10.65 -16.36 -3.05
C ASP A 3 -9.19 -16.11 -3.46
N ILE A 4 -8.70 -16.87 -4.43
CA ILE A 4 -7.37 -16.69 -5.03
C ILE A 4 -7.20 -15.32 -5.69
N ARG A 5 -8.26 -14.74 -6.26
CA ARG A 5 -8.19 -13.41 -6.90
C ARG A 5 -8.03 -12.31 -5.87
N PHE A 6 -8.65 -12.43 -4.70
CA PHE A 6 -8.43 -11.51 -3.57
C PHE A 6 -7.02 -11.62 -3.01
N ILE A 7 -6.49 -12.83 -2.91
CA ILE A 7 -5.13 -13.05 -2.44
C ILE A 7 -4.12 -12.47 -3.43
N MET A 8 -4.24 -12.77 -4.73
CA MET A 8 -3.36 -12.20 -5.76
C MET A 8 -3.41 -10.67 -5.80
N ALA A 9 -4.61 -10.08 -5.73
CA ALA A 9 -4.77 -8.63 -5.65
C ALA A 9 -4.13 -8.05 -4.38
N GLY A 10 -4.29 -8.73 -3.24
CA GLY A 10 -3.71 -8.34 -1.96
C GLY A 10 -2.18 -8.34 -2.00
N VAL A 11 -1.56 -9.39 -2.54
CA VAL A 11 -0.09 -9.47 -2.70
C VAL A 11 0.40 -8.37 -3.64
N ALA A 12 -0.26 -8.15 -4.77
CA ALA A 12 0.12 -7.11 -5.73
C ALA A 12 0.07 -5.70 -5.11
N LEU A 13 -0.98 -5.40 -4.33
CA LEU A 13 -1.13 -4.10 -3.65
C LEU A 13 -0.06 -3.87 -2.57
N VAL A 14 0.20 -4.88 -1.73
CA VAL A 14 1.25 -4.79 -0.70
C VAL A 14 2.62 -4.61 -1.36
N PHE A 15 2.92 -5.38 -2.41
CA PHE A 15 4.18 -5.28 -3.13
C PHE A 15 4.35 -3.91 -3.79
N ALA A 16 3.30 -3.39 -4.44
CA ALA A 16 3.32 -2.04 -5.01
C ALA A 16 3.57 -0.97 -3.94
N GLY A 17 2.95 -1.08 -2.76
CA GLY A 17 3.18 -0.18 -1.63
C GLY A 17 4.64 -0.16 -1.18
N PHE A 18 5.27 -1.33 -1.07
CA PHE A 18 6.69 -1.43 -0.72
C PHE A 18 7.62 -0.91 -1.83
N LEU A 19 7.31 -1.12 -3.11
CA LEU A 19 8.09 -0.56 -4.21
C LEU A 19 8.06 0.97 -4.23
N VAL A 20 6.87 1.57 -4.08
CA VAL A 20 6.72 3.02 -4.02
C VAL A 20 7.50 3.59 -2.83
N LEU A 21 7.42 2.94 -1.66
CA LEU A 21 8.20 3.34 -0.49
C LEU A 21 9.71 3.15 -0.69
N GLY A 22 10.15 2.09 -1.36
CA GLY A 22 11.57 1.84 -1.61
C GLY A 22 12.20 2.83 -2.60
N ILE A 23 11.50 3.19 -3.67
CA ILE A 23 12.01 4.08 -4.72
C ILE A 23 11.92 5.56 -4.28
N PHE A 24 10.78 5.96 -3.72
CA PHE A 24 10.49 7.36 -3.42
C PHE A 24 10.59 7.71 -1.93
N GLY A 25 10.80 6.74 -1.04
CA GLY A 25 10.74 6.99 0.41
C GLY A 25 11.86 7.87 0.97
N GLY A 26 13.03 7.93 0.32
CA GLY A 26 14.18 8.71 0.79
C GLY A 26 13.86 10.20 0.93
N GLN A 27 13.39 10.82 -0.16
CA GLN A 27 13.04 12.24 -0.22
C GLN A 27 12.01 12.67 0.84
N TYR A 28 11.01 11.83 1.14
CA TYR A 28 9.98 12.16 2.14
C TYR A 28 10.41 11.88 3.59
N ARG A 29 11.36 10.96 3.81
CA ARG A 29 11.96 10.70 5.12
C ARG A 29 12.83 11.88 5.56
N ASP A 30 13.61 12.42 4.63
CA ASP A 30 14.56 13.51 4.93
C ASP A 30 13.84 14.82 5.25
N ILE A 31 12.71 15.11 4.58
CA ILE A 31 11.85 16.26 4.91
C ILE A 31 11.26 16.10 6.32
N ASN A 32 10.82 14.90 6.69
CA ASN A 32 10.19 14.66 7.99
C ASN A 32 11.18 14.70 9.15
N VAL A 33 12.43 14.26 8.94
CA VAL A 33 13.53 14.38 9.92
C VAL A 33 13.96 15.84 10.06
N GLN A 34 14.12 16.57 8.95
CA GLN A 34 14.45 17.99 8.99
C GLN A 34 13.37 18.79 9.73
N ASN A 35 12.08 18.57 9.44
CA ASN A 35 10.96 19.19 10.17
C ASN A 35 10.97 18.93 11.69
N ALA A 36 11.37 17.72 12.11
CA ALA A 36 11.34 17.33 13.51
C ALA A 36 12.55 17.89 14.30
N GLU A 37 13.68 18.12 13.63
CA GLU A 37 14.96 18.44 14.28
C GLU A 37 15.43 19.88 14.01
N PHE A 38 15.03 20.49 12.88
CA PHE A 38 15.47 21.81 12.43
C PHE A 38 14.27 22.64 11.93
N ASP A 39 14.01 23.78 12.58
CA ASP A 39 12.94 24.73 12.25
C ASP A 39 13.09 25.40 10.85
N ASN A 40 14.05 24.96 10.02
CA ASN A 40 14.35 25.51 8.70
C ASN A 40 14.36 24.39 7.65
N CYS A 41 13.33 24.32 6.81
CA CYS A 41 13.28 23.41 5.68
C CYS A 41 13.94 24.02 4.46
N MET A 42 14.98 23.39 3.96
CA MET A 42 15.66 23.78 2.72
C MET A 42 15.30 22.77 1.63
N ASN A 43 14.87 23.26 0.46
CA ASN A 43 14.63 22.41 -0.71
C ASN A 43 15.94 22.26 -1.50
N TYR A 44 16.58 21.09 -1.39
CA TYR A 44 17.77 20.74 -2.17
C TYR A 44 17.34 20.07 -3.49
N SER A 45 16.77 20.85 -4.41
CA SER A 45 16.54 20.40 -5.79
C SER A 45 17.89 20.31 -6.51
N GLU A 46 18.14 19.25 -7.30
CA GLU A 46 19.41 19.07 -8.02
C GLU A 46 19.71 20.22 -9.01
N ASP A 47 18.68 20.95 -9.45
CA ASP A 47 18.77 21.99 -10.49
C ASP A 47 18.81 23.45 -9.96
N SER A 48 18.74 23.67 -8.64
CA SER A 48 18.69 25.04 -8.08
C SER A 48 19.36 25.16 -6.71
N PRO A 49 19.93 26.34 -6.38
CA PRO A 49 20.44 26.59 -5.04
C PRO A 49 19.35 26.38 -3.98
N PRO A 50 19.70 25.98 -2.75
CA PRO A 50 18.73 25.61 -1.73
C PRO A 50 17.85 26.80 -1.35
N GLU A 51 16.56 26.68 -1.60
CA GLU A 51 15.58 27.71 -1.24
C GLU A 51 14.86 27.33 0.06
N PRO A 52 14.64 28.29 0.97
CA PRO A 52 13.86 28.06 2.18
C PRO A 52 12.39 27.84 1.80
N THR A 53 11.84 26.69 2.16
CA THR A 53 10.44 26.34 1.92
C THR A 53 9.68 26.29 3.24
N ASP A 54 8.39 26.64 3.20
CA ASP A 54 7.53 26.49 4.37
C ASP A 54 7.41 25.01 4.75
N CYS A 55 7.95 24.68 5.92
CA CYS A 55 7.95 23.34 6.50
C CYS A 55 6.55 22.71 6.58
N GLY A 56 5.49 23.52 6.73
CA GLY A 56 4.11 23.03 6.76
C GLY A 56 3.64 22.43 5.43
N VAL A 57 4.13 22.95 4.30
CA VAL A 57 3.78 22.47 2.97
C VAL A 57 4.52 21.17 2.66
N GLY A 58 5.83 21.10 2.95
CA GLY A 58 6.63 19.89 2.78
C GLY A 58 6.18 18.73 3.68
N ALA A 59 5.78 19.02 4.92
CA ALA A 59 5.20 18.05 5.84
C ALA A 59 3.88 17.48 5.31
N SER A 60 3.02 18.32 4.72
CA SER A 60 1.75 17.91 4.13
C SER A 60 1.93 16.93 2.97
N TYR A 61 2.87 17.20 2.06
CA TYR A 61 3.19 16.29 0.96
C TYR A 61 3.77 14.96 1.44
N SER A 62 4.62 15.00 2.47
CA SER A 62 5.17 13.78 3.10
C SER A 62 4.06 12.95 3.74
N MET A 63 3.13 13.60 4.45
CA MET A 63 1.99 12.94 5.08
C MET A 63 1.03 12.34 4.06
N ALA A 64 0.78 13.03 2.94
CA ALA A 64 -0.01 12.52 1.83
C ALA A 64 0.65 11.30 1.17
N PHE A 65 1.97 11.33 0.96
CA PHE A 65 2.73 10.19 0.44
C PHE A 65 2.63 8.97 1.36
N PHE A 66 2.91 9.13 2.65
CA PHE A 66 2.79 8.03 3.61
C PHE A 66 1.34 7.55 3.74
N GLY A 67 0.36 8.45 3.67
CA GLY A 67 -1.07 8.10 3.63
C GLY A 67 -1.42 7.22 2.42
N LEU A 68 -0.90 7.55 1.23
CA LEU A 68 -1.07 6.74 0.03
C LEU A 68 -0.43 5.36 0.20
N VAL A 69 0.82 5.29 0.68
CA VAL A 69 1.51 4.01 0.90
C VAL A 69 0.76 3.14 1.92
N LEU A 70 0.33 3.73 3.04
CA LEU A 70 -0.47 3.03 4.04
C LEU A 70 -1.83 2.60 3.49
N GLY A 71 -2.44 3.38 2.59
CA GLY A 71 -3.64 3.01 1.88
C GLY A 71 -3.44 1.79 0.98
N LEU A 72 -2.34 1.74 0.22
CA LEU A 72 -1.99 0.59 -0.62
C LEU A 72 -1.73 -0.68 0.21
N ILE A 73 -0.88 -0.57 1.24
CA ILE A 73 -0.56 -1.70 2.11
C ILE A 73 -1.80 -2.15 2.89
N GLY A 74 -2.55 -1.20 3.47
CA GLY A 74 -3.76 -1.48 4.25
C GLY A 74 -4.86 -2.13 3.43
N SER A 75 -5.13 -1.64 2.22
CA SER A 75 -6.09 -2.27 1.30
C SER A 75 -5.63 -3.67 0.86
N GLY A 76 -4.33 -3.86 0.62
CA GLY A 76 -3.75 -5.15 0.32
C GLY A 76 -3.89 -6.16 1.47
N VAL A 77 -3.57 -5.75 2.70
CA VAL A 77 -3.75 -6.58 3.92
C VAL A 77 -5.22 -6.92 4.12
N PHE A 78 -6.13 -5.96 3.92
CA PHE A 78 -7.57 -6.20 3.99
C PHE A 78 -8.03 -7.25 2.97
N ALA A 79 -7.55 -7.16 1.72
CA ALA A 79 -7.84 -8.14 0.68
C ALA A 79 -7.31 -9.54 1.02
N LEU A 80 -6.11 -9.63 1.61
CA LEU A 80 -5.52 -10.90 2.09
C LEU A 80 -6.36 -11.53 3.20
N ILE A 81 -6.77 -10.75 4.21
CA ILE A 81 -7.61 -11.24 5.31
C ILE A 81 -8.94 -11.77 4.77
N LYS A 82 -9.55 -11.04 3.82
CA LYS A 82 -10.80 -11.45 3.19
C LYS A 82 -10.64 -12.72 2.35
N GLY A 83 -9.56 -12.82 1.58
CA GLY A 83 -9.27 -14.02 0.78
C GLY A 83 -9.00 -15.25 1.65
N TYR A 84 -8.24 -15.10 2.75
CA TYR A 84 -7.95 -16.20 3.67
C TYR A 84 -9.19 -16.68 4.45
N ARG A 85 -10.06 -15.76 4.86
CA ARG A 85 -11.32 -16.09 5.55
C ARG A 85 -12.46 -16.49 4.59
N GLY A 86 -12.26 -16.28 3.29
CA GLY A 86 -13.24 -16.57 2.26
C GLY A 86 -13.44 -18.08 2.09
N ARG A 87 -14.68 -18.46 1.75
CA ARG A 87 -15.02 -19.81 1.27
C ARG A 87 -15.55 -19.75 -0.16
N TRP A 88 -15.30 -18.64 -0.86
CA TRP A 88 -15.87 -18.36 -2.17
C TRP A 88 -15.34 -19.30 -3.27
N ASP A 89 -14.16 -19.92 -3.09
CA ASP A 89 -13.65 -20.99 -3.97
C ASP A 89 -14.08 -22.40 -3.54
N ASN A 90 -14.60 -22.57 -2.33
CA ASN A 90 -15.03 -23.88 -1.81
C ASN A 90 -16.54 -24.16 -2.05
N GLU A 91 -17.32 -23.16 -2.42
CA GLU A 91 -18.73 -23.32 -2.79
C GLU A 91 -18.84 -23.62 -4.29
N VAL A 92 -18.66 -24.90 -4.63
CA VAL A 92 -18.89 -25.40 -5.99
C VAL A 92 -20.39 -25.65 -6.16
N PRO A 93 -21.07 -25.05 -7.15
CA PRO A 93 -22.44 -25.37 -7.48
C PRO A 93 -22.61 -26.89 -7.69
N ALA A 94 -23.73 -27.46 -7.26
CA ALA A 94 -23.98 -28.90 -7.37
C ALA A 94 -23.92 -29.42 -8.82
N GLU A 95 -24.18 -28.55 -9.79
CA GLU A 95 -24.08 -28.81 -11.23
C GLU A 95 -22.63 -28.92 -11.74
N ASP A 96 -21.67 -28.31 -11.04
CA ASP A 96 -20.23 -28.33 -11.36
C ASP A 96 -19.45 -29.36 -10.49
N MET A 97 -20.14 -30.11 -9.63
CA MET A 97 -19.52 -31.17 -8.84
C MET A 97 -19.16 -32.39 -9.71
N ALA A 98 -17.88 -32.53 -10.04
CA ALA A 98 -17.35 -33.73 -10.68
C ALA A 98 -17.11 -34.85 -9.63
N GLY A 99 -18.15 -35.64 -9.36
CA GLY A 99 -18.05 -36.83 -8.51
C GLY A 99 -19.43 -37.35 -8.09
N PRO A 100 -19.58 -38.66 -7.76
CA PRO A 100 -20.84 -39.18 -7.27
C PRO A 100 -21.22 -38.48 -5.96
N GLY A 101 -22.27 -37.65 -6.02
CA GLY A 101 -22.84 -36.97 -4.86
C GLY A 101 -23.19 -38.00 -3.79
N HIS A 102 -22.74 -37.75 -2.56
CA HIS A 102 -22.93 -38.64 -1.42
C HIS A 102 -24.42 -38.97 -1.26
N ARG A 103 -24.81 -40.18 -1.67
CA ARG A 103 -26.01 -40.87 -1.17
C ARG A 103 -25.51 -41.83 -0.09
N GLY A 104 -25.64 -41.39 1.16
CA GLY A 104 -25.34 -42.15 2.36
C GLY A 104 -25.98 -41.45 3.55
#